data_AF-A0A3P8TGZ4-F1
#
_entry.id   AF-A0A3P8TGZ4-F1
#
_cell.length_a   1.000
_cell.length_b   1.000
_cell.length_c   1.000
_cell.angle_alpha   90.00
_cell.angle_beta   90.00
_cell.angle_gamma   90.00
#
_symmetry.space_group_name_H-M   'P 1'
#
loop_
_entity.id
_entity.type
_entity.pdbx_description
1 polymer ?
#
loop_
_entity_poly.entity_id
_entity_poly.type
_entity_poly.pdbx_seq_one_letter_code
_entity_poly.pdbx_strand_id
1 'polypeptide(L)'
;MLDKILFLLCLASALADERCMPAGRDLMLLMLQYVWNENEMFLFRASLAFAMRNHMNGQQFEVSNIIVCNETMRVSFWFIVTSPLDTSQLIDQENVEAAIRQSRNRINSAFLLTDKTLEFVDILPTLATLYTHPTPPWLIVFGVVMGAVSAGIIIMLVSSVVQKKRKPQDEDDDEETRVKTVENGDAHDGIHNMSFSEDERFTKM
;
A
#
# COMPACT_ATOMS: atom_id res chain seq x y z
N MET A 1 -47.17 -1.30 -51.35
CA MET A 1 -47.64 -1.26 -49.94
C MET A 1 -46.66 -1.98 -49.00
N LEU A 2 -45.91 -3.00 -49.47
CA LEU A 2 -44.83 -3.63 -48.70
C LEU A 2 -43.63 -2.71 -48.42
N ASP A 3 -43.22 -1.87 -49.39
CA ASP A 3 -42.05 -0.99 -49.21
C ASP A 3 -42.21 0.04 -48.08
N LYS A 4 -43.44 0.51 -47.83
CA LYS A 4 -43.73 1.42 -46.71
C LYS A 4 -43.66 0.71 -45.35
N ILE A 5 -43.99 -0.57 -45.30
CA ILE A 5 -43.92 -1.39 -44.07
C ILE A 5 -42.46 -1.74 -43.77
N LEU A 6 -41.66 -2.04 -44.81
CA LEU A 6 -40.23 -2.30 -44.67
C LEU A 6 -39.45 -1.06 -44.20
N PHE A 7 -39.79 0.13 -44.72
CA PHE A 7 -39.21 1.38 -44.24
C PHE A 7 -39.57 1.71 -42.77
N LEU A 8 -40.80 1.41 -42.33
CA LEU A 8 -41.20 1.59 -40.94
C LEU A 8 -40.50 0.61 -39.98
N LEU A 9 -40.24 -0.62 -40.43
CA LEU A 9 -39.46 -1.61 -39.67
C LEU A 9 -37.98 -1.23 -39.55
N CYS A 10 -37.38 -0.64 -40.59
CA CYS A 10 -35.99 -0.14 -40.53
C CYS A 10 -35.83 1.10 -39.64
N LEU A 11 -36.86 1.96 -39.51
CA LEU A 11 -36.83 3.08 -38.56
C LEU A 11 -36.96 2.61 -37.10
N ALA A 12 -37.69 1.53 -36.83
CA ALA A 12 -37.83 0.99 -35.48
C ALA A 12 -36.52 0.41 -34.93
N SER A 13 -35.70 -0.22 -35.79
CA SER A 13 -34.39 -0.74 -35.41
C SER A 13 -33.32 0.33 -35.14
N ALA A 14 -33.55 1.58 -35.56
CA ALA A 14 -32.67 2.71 -35.28
C ALA A 14 -32.96 3.39 -33.93
N LEU A 15 -34.08 3.04 -33.27
CA LEU A 15 -34.34 3.37 -31.87
C LEU A 15 -33.63 2.38 -30.95
N ALA A 16 -32.35 2.12 -31.20
CA ALA A 16 -31.47 1.61 -30.16
C ALA A 16 -31.27 2.76 -29.17
N ASP A 17 -32.05 2.73 -28.09
CA ASP A 17 -32.01 3.57 -26.89
C ASP A 17 -31.17 4.85 -27.03
N GLU A 18 -31.80 5.93 -27.51
CA GLU A 18 -31.21 7.28 -27.60
C GLU A 18 -30.64 7.76 -26.24
N ARG A 19 -31.02 7.08 -25.15
CA ARG A 19 -30.47 7.21 -23.79
C ARG A 19 -29.01 6.79 -23.62
N CYS A 20 -28.47 5.99 -24.54
CA CYS A 20 -27.09 5.48 -24.48
C CYS A 20 -26.07 6.39 -25.22
N MET A 21 -26.45 7.61 -25.60
CA MET A 21 -25.51 8.55 -26.24
C MET A 21 -24.59 9.20 -25.19
N PRO A 22 -23.27 9.29 -25.44
CA PRO A 22 -22.28 9.86 -24.50
C PRO A 22 -22.35 11.39 -24.37
N ALA A 23 -23.52 12.00 -24.55
CA ALA A 23 -23.69 13.45 -24.66
C ALA A 23 -23.74 14.20 -23.31
N GLY A 24 -23.50 13.54 -22.18
CA GLY A 24 -23.28 14.25 -20.92
C GLY A 24 -23.57 13.45 -19.65
N ARG A 25 -22.50 13.09 -18.94
CA ARG A 25 -22.34 12.98 -17.47
C ARG A 25 -23.08 11.91 -16.65
N ASP A 26 -23.99 11.11 -17.21
CA ASP A 26 -24.71 10.09 -16.38
C ASP A 26 -24.27 8.64 -16.62
N LEU A 27 -23.18 8.43 -17.36
CA LEU A 27 -22.70 7.12 -17.77
C LEU A 27 -21.47 6.71 -16.97
N MET A 28 -21.55 5.58 -16.26
CA MET A 28 -20.39 5.02 -15.57
C MET A 28 -19.80 3.84 -16.35
N LEU A 29 -18.49 3.87 -16.58
CA LEU A 29 -17.75 2.78 -17.20
C LEU A 29 -17.39 1.75 -16.14
N LEU A 30 -17.71 0.49 -16.41
CA LEU A 30 -17.19 -0.64 -15.67
C LEU A 30 -16.12 -1.36 -16.51
N MET A 31 -14.95 -1.61 -15.93
CA MET A 31 -13.89 -2.42 -16.55
C MET A 31 -13.71 -3.73 -15.76
N LEU A 32 -13.75 -4.85 -16.47
CA LEU A 32 -13.61 -6.19 -15.87
C LEU A 32 -12.51 -7.00 -16.57
N GLN A 33 -11.74 -7.74 -15.77
CA GLN A 33 -10.69 -8.67 -16.23
C GLN A 33 -11.15 -10.14 -16.05
N TYR A 34 -12.41 -10.45 -16.32
CA TYR A 34 -13.03 -11.76 -16.09
C TYR A 34 -13.99 -12.13 -17.24
N VAL A 35 -14.27 -13.42 -17.46
CA VAL A 35 -15.20 -13.86 -18.51
C VAL A 35 -16.63 -13.57 -18.08
N TRP A 36 -17.30 -12.71 -18.84
CA TRP A 36 -18.66 -12.27 -18.54
C TRP A 36 -19.68 -12.98 -19.42
N ASN A 37 -20.79 -13.40 -18.82
CA ASN A 37 -21.87 -14.11 -19.50
C ASN A 37 -23.21 -13.46 -19.15
N GLU A 38 -24.29 -13.82 -19.86
CA GLU A 38 -25.62 -13.22 -19.64
C GLU A 38 -26.12 -13.36 -18.20
N ASN A 39 -25.80 -14.48 -17.55
CA ASN A 39 -26.14 -14.72 -16.14
C ASN A 39 -25.41 -13.76 -15.19
N GLU A 40 -24.13 -13.48 -15.47
CA GLU A 40 -23.33 -12.53 -14.69
C GLU A 40 -23.83 -11.09 -14.92
N MET A 41 -24.24 -10.77 -16.15
CA MET A 41 -24.87 -9.50 -16.47
C MET A 41 -26.16 -9.29 -15.66
N PHE A 42 -27.00 -10.32 -15.56
CA PHE A 42 -28.21 -10.27 -14.74
C PHE A 42 -27.87 -10.10 -13.25
N LEU A 43 -26.89 -10.85 -12.74
CA LEU A 43 -26.43 -10.75 -11.37
C LEU A 43 -25.90 -9.34 -11.06
N PHE A 44 -25.19 -8.72 -12.01
CA PHE A 44 -24.67 -7.37 -11.87
C PHE A 44 -25.78 -6.35 -11.77
N ARG A 45 -26.73 -6.37 -12.69
CA ARG A 45 -27.89 -5.48 -12.65
C ARG A 45 -28.68 -5.65 -11.35
N ALA A 46 -28.86 -6.89 -10.88
CA ALA A 46 -29.50 -7.17 -9.59
C ALA A 46 -28.70 -6.64 -8.39
N SER A 47 -27.38 -6.79 -8.40
CA SER A 47 -26.50 -6.27 -7.34
C SER A 47 -26.51 -4.74 -7.28
N LEU A 48 -26.59 -4.09 -8.44
CA LEU A 48 -26.69 -2.64 -8.56
C LEU A 48 -28.07 -2.14 -8.14
N ALA A 49 -29.15 -2.83 -8.55
CA ALA A 49 -30.50 -2.56 -8.07
C ALA A 49 -30.57 -2.63 -6.54
N PHE A 50 -29.94 -3.66 -5.95
CA PHE A 50 -29.82 -3.77 -4.51
C PHE A 50 -29.07 -2.57 -3.89
N ALA A 51 -27.93 -2.16 -4.46
CA ALA A 51 -27.16 -1.04 -3.96
C ALA A 51 -27.97 0.26 -3.97
N MET A 52 -28.71 0.50 -5.05
CA MET A 52 -29.61 1.65 -5.17
C MET A 52 -30.75 1.62 -4.15
N ARG A 53 -31.38 0.45 -3.92
CA ARG A 53 -32.40 0.28 -2.87
C ARG A 53 -31.87 0.62 -1.48
N ASN A 54 -30.64 0.20 -1.19
CA ASN A 54 -30.01 0.44 0.10
C ASN A 54 -29.64 1.91 0.31
N HIS A 55 -29.30 2.63 -0.76
CA HIS A 55 -28.96 4.05 -0.70
C HIS A 55 -30.20 4.95 -0.64
N MET A 56 -31.17 4.71 -1.51
CA MET A 56 -32.36 5.56 -1.72
C MET A 56 -33.57 5.15 -0.87
N ASN A 57 -33.34 4.50 0.28
CA ASN A 57 -34.31 4.01 1.28
C ASN A 57 -35.79 4.33 0.96
N GLY A 58 -36.51 3.35 0.39
CA GLY A 58 -37.95 3.46 0.10
C GLY A 58 -38.33 3.33 -1.38
N GLN A 59 -37.36 3.39 -2.29
CA GLN A 59 -37.57 3.18 -3.72
C GLN A 59 -37.30 1.72 -4.13
N GLN A 60 -38.21 1.12 -4.90
CA GLN A 60 -38.10 -0.27 -5.37
C GLN A 60 -37.38 -0.34 -6.72
N PHE A 61 -36.05 -0.25 -6.73
CA PHE A 61 -35.27 -0.41 -7.97
C PHE A 61 -35.28 -1.86 -8.45
N GLU A 62 -35.65 -2.12 -9.68
CA GLU A 62 -35.59 -3.44 -10.30
C GLU A 62 -34.42 -3.56 -11.28
N VAL A 63 -34.18 -4.79 -11.74
CA VAL A 63 -33.14 -5.08 -12.75
C VAL A 63 -33.40 -4.31 -14.05
N SER A 64 -34.67 -4.05 -14.37
CA SER A 64 -35.11 -3.26 -15.53
C SER A 64 -34.71 -1.79 -15.46
N ASN A 65 -34.47 -1.25 -14.26
CA ASN A 65 -34.06 0.14 -14.09
C ASN A 65 -32.58 0.37 -14.40
N ILE A 66 -31.79 -0.70 -14.51
CA ILE A 66 -30.38 -0.66 -14.90
C ILE A 66 -30.30 -0.96 -16.39
N ILE A 67 -29.95 0.05 -17.16
CA ILE A 67 -29.75 -0.07 -18.61
C ILE A 67 -28.25 -0.14 -18.86
N VAL A 68 -27.83 -1.18 -19.59
CA VAL A 68 -26.42 -1.39 -19.97
C VAL A 68 -26.27 -1.06 -21.44
N CYS A 69 -25.29 -0.23 -21.76
CA CYS A 69 -25.02 0.34 -23.05
C CYS A 69 -23.62 -0.05 -23.54
N ASN A 70 -23.50 -0.29 -24.86
CA ASN A 70 -22.23 -0.48 -25.57
C ASN A 70 -21.31 -1.54 -24.92
N GLU A 71 -21.82 -2.76 -24.83
CA GLU A 71 -21.07 -3.92 -24.35
C GLU A 71 -19.95 -4.29 -25.32
N THR A 72 -18.71 -4.28 -24.84
CA THR A 72 -17.55 -4.65 -25.66
C THR A 72 -17.11 -6.09 -25.37
N MET A 73 -16.47 -6.73 -26.35
CA MET A 73 -15.89 -8.08 -26.18
C MET A 73 -14.82 -8.15 -25.08
N ARG A 74 -14.27 -7.01 -24.65
CA ARG A 74 -13.27 -6.90 -23.57
C ARG A 74 -13.89 -6.49 -22.23
N VAL A 75 -15.15 -6.84 -22.01
CA VAL A 75 -15.90 -6.70 -20.75
C VAL A 75 -15.78 -5.30 -20.15
N SER A 76 -15.96 -4.32 -21.02
CA SER A 76 -16.30 -2.98 -20.61
C SER A 76 -17.64 -2.60 -21.18
N PHE A 77 -18.45 -1.98 -20.34
CA PHE A 77 -19.75 -1.48 -20.72
C PHE A 77 -20.07 -0.24 -19.89
N TRP A 78 -20.92 0.60 -20.46
CA TRP A 78 -21.50 1.73 -19.77
C TRP A 78 -22.83 1.30 -19.17
N PHE A 79 -23.21 1.89 -18.06
CA PHE A 79 -24.55 1.71 -17.53
C PHE A 79 -25.13 3.01 -17.01
N ILE A 80 -26.45 3.09 -17.06
CA ILE A 80 -27.26 4.17 -16.50
C ILE A 80 -28.31 3.59 -15.58
N VAL A 81 -28.71 4.38 -14.58
CA VAL A 81 -29.76 4.02 -13.64
C VAL A 81 -30.93 4.97 -13.82
N THR A 82 -32.12 4.39 -14.01
CA THR A 82 -33.38 5.13 -14.13
C THR A 82 -34.18 5.09 -12.83
N SER A 83 -35.06 6.08 -12.65
CA SER A 83 -36.00 6.08 -11.53
C SER A 83 -37.00 4.93 -11.66
N PRO A 84 -37.38 4.25 -10.55
CA PRO A 84 -38.38 3.19 -10.58
C PRO A 84 -39.80 3.72 -10.81
N LEU A 85 -40.04 5.01 -10.53
CA LEU A 85 -41.34 5.65 -10.76
C LEU A 85 -41.48 6.19 -12.19
N ASP A 86 -40.36 6.56 -12.81
CA ASP A 86 -40.31 7.11 -14.16
C ASP A 86 -39.04 6.66 -14.90
N THR A 87 -39.21 5.77 -15.87
CA THR A 87 -38.12 5.24 -16.71
C THR A 87 -37.51 6.28 -17.66
N SER A 88 -38.13 7.46 -17.81
CA SER A 88 -37.56 8.58 -18.57
C SER A 88 -36.61 9.42 -17.74
N GLN A 89 -36.72 9.35 -16.41
CA GLN A 89 -35.88 10.10 -15.49
C GLN A 89 -34.62 9.30 -15.12
N LEU A 90 -33.45 9.90 -15.36
CA LEU A 90 -32.16 9.38 -14.93
C LEU A 90 -31.89 9.78 -13.48
N ILE A 91 -31.20 8.90 -12.76
CA ILE A 91 -30.67 9.21 -11.43
C ILE A 91 -29.30 9.87 -11.59
N ASP A 92 -29.06 10.95 -10.84
CA ASP A 92 -27.79 11.66 -10.85
C ASP A 92 -26.61 10.73 -10.55
N GLN A 93 -25.51 10.91 -11.29
CA GLN A 93 -24.28 10.12 -11.14
C GLN A 93 -23.77 10.10 -9.70
N GLU A 94 -23.84 11.21 -8.96
CA GLU A 94 -23.38 11.32 -7.57
C GLU A 94 -24.11 10.33 -6.63
N ASN A 95 -25.42 10.14 -6.83
CA ASN A 95 -26.21 9.20 -6.04
C ASN A 95 -25.88 7.75 -6.40
N VAL A 96 -25.64 7.48 -7.68
CA VAL A 96 -25.22 6.15 -8.16
C VAL A 96 -23.82 5.80 -7.62
N GLU A 97 -22.89 6.75 -7.68
CA GLU A 97 -21.55 6.61 -7.11
C GLU A 97 -21.63 6.34 -5.60
N ALA A 98 -22.40 7.14 -4.86
CA ALA A 98 -22.54 6.99 -3.41
C ALA A 98 -23.13 5.62 -3.05
N ALA A 99 -24.13 5.14 -3.80
CA ALA A 99 -24.74 3.83 -3.61
C ALA A 99 -23.75 2.69 -3.85
N ILE A 100 -22.96 2.78 -4.92
CA ILE A 100 -21.93 1.80 -5.25
C ILE A 100 -20.82 1.82 -4.21
N ARG A 101 -20.33 3.00 -3.81
CA ARG A 101 -19.30 3.15 -2.77
C ARG A 101 -19.72 2.50 -1.46
N GLN A 102 -20.98 2.68 -1.06
CA GLN A 102 -21.53 2.06 0.16
C GLN A 102 -21.62 0.53 0.04
N SER A 103 -21.98 0.01 -1.13
CA SER A 103 -22.22 -1.42 -1.36
C SER A 103 -21.02 -2.14 -1.98
N ARG A 104 -19.88 -1.47 -2.16
CA ARG A 104 -18.72 -1.94 -2.94
C ARG A 104 -18.15 -3.24 -2.43
N ASN A 105 -17.96 -3.36 -1.12
CA ASN A 105 -17.48 -4.59 -0.49
C ASN A 105 -18.40 -5.78 -0.82
N ARG A 106 -19.71 -5.55 -0.86
CA ARG A 106 -20.69 -6.59 -1.13
C ARG A 106 -20.74 -6.97 -2.61
N ILE A 107 -20.69 -5.99 -3.50
CA ILE A 107 -20.62 -6.22 -4.95
C ILE A 107 -19.37 -7.04 -5.28
N ASN A 108 -18.21 -6.62 -4.79
CA ASN A 108 -16.95 -7.35 -4.93
C ASN A 108 -17.04 -8.79 -4.41
N SER A 109 -17.62 -8.97 -3.22
CA SER A 109 -17.79 -10.31 -2.64
C SER A 109 -18.73 -11.21 -3.46
N ALA A 110 -19.76 -10.64 -4.13
CA ALA A 110 -20.71 -11.39 -4.93
C ALA A 110 -20.07 -11.95 -6.21
N PHE A 111 -19.14 -11.21 -6.82
CA PHE A 111 -18.42 -11.65 -8.02
C PHE A 111 -17.07 -12.30 -7.71
N LEU A 112 -16.69 -12.41 -6.44
CA LEU A 112 -15.34 -12.83 -6.01
C LEU A 112 -14.23 -11.96 -6.65
N LEU A 113 -14.56 -10.71 -6.97
CA LEU A 113 -13.66 -9.74 -7.59
C LEU A 113 -13.09 -8.80 -6.54
N THR A 114 -11.90 -8.30 -6.80
CA THR A 114 -11.24 -7.28 -5.97
C THR A 114 -11.35 -5.90 -6.61
N ASP A 115 -11.07 -4.87 -5.83
CA ASP A 115 -11.02 -3.46 -6.26
C ASP A 115 -10.15 -3.17 -7.49
N LYS A 116 -9.21 -4.08 -7.80
CA LYS A 116 -8.29 -3.98 -8.95
C LYS A 116 -8.83 -4.64 -10.22
N THR A 117 -9.80 -5.55 -10.07
CA THR A 117 -10.36 -6.34 -11.17
C THR A 117 -11.74 -5.84 -11.60
N LEU A 118 -12.38 -5.04 -10.74
CA LEU A 118 -13.66 -4.37 -10.98
C LEU A 118 -13.45 -2.89 -10.70
N GLU A 119 -13.26 -2.13 -11.78
CA GLU A 119 -13.02 -0.69 -11.72
C GLU A 119 -14.25 0.05 -12.22
N PHE A 120 -14.78 0.94 -11.37
CA PHE A 120 -15.74 1.97 -11.77
C PHE A 120 -14.93 3.23 -12.04
N VAL A 121 -14.95 3.72 -13.28
CA VAL A 121 -14.27 4.98 -13.61
C VAL A 121 -14.88 6.11 -12.77
N ASP A 122 -14.01 6.97 -12.22
CA ASP A 122 -14.30 8.08 -11.30
C ASP A 122 -14.62 7.74 -9.83
N ILE A 123 -14.77 6.46 -9.44
CA ILE A 123 -14.94 6.08 -8.02
C ILE A 123 -13.60 5.69 -7.41
N LEU A 124 -13.12 6.47 -6.43
CA LEU A 124 -11.89 6.12 -5.71
C LEU A 124 -12.06 4.77 -4.98
N PRO A 125 -11.07 3.86 -5.03
CA PRO A 125 -11.15 2.58 -4.38
C PRO A 125 -11.27 2.74 -2.86
N THR A 126 -12.13 1.92 -2.25
CA THR A 126 -12.39 1.86 -0.80
C THR A 126 -11.24 1.26 0.00
N LEU A 127 -10.21 0.71 -0.65
CA LEU A 127 -8.97 0.40 0.04
C LEU A 127 -8.31 1.72 0.44
N ALA A 128 -8.52 2.08 1.71
CA ALA A 128 -7.60 2.90 2.46
C ALA A 128 -6.18 2.57 1.99
N THR A 129 -5.45 3.61 1.57
CA THR A 129 -4.04 3.54 1.19
C THR A 129 -3.38 2.52 2.09
N LEU A 130 -2.84 1.43 1.50
CA LEU A 130 -2.11 0.39 2.23
C LEU A 130 -1.37 1.10 3.36
N TYR A 131 -1.66 0.75 4.62
CA TYR A 131 -1.00 1.37 5.77
C TYR A 131 0.50 1.12 5.60
N THR A 132 1.18 2.06 4.97
CA THR A 132 2.62 2.12 4.91
C THR A 132 2.99 2.49 6.32
N HIS A 133 3.63 1.55 7.02
CA HIS A 133 4.17 1.84 8.34
C HIS A 133 4.86 3.22 8.28
N PRO A 134 4.47 4.17 9.15
CA PRO A 134 4.95 5.55 9.07
C PRO A 134 6.48 5.66 9.18
N THR A 135 7.12 4.59 9.63
CA THR A 135 8.55 4.39 9.53
C THR A 135 8.88 3.12 8.74
N PRO A 136 9.84 3.18 7.80
CA PRO A 136 10.34 1.99 7.14
C PRO A 136 10.95 1.00 8.15
N PRO A 137 10.73 -0.33 8.01
CA PRO A 137 11.22 -1.32 8.97
C PRO A 137 12.74 -1.31 9.22
N TRP A 138 13.53 -0.94 8.20
CA TRP A 138 14.99 -0.84 8.30
C TRP A 138 15.44 0.24 9.31
N LEU A 139 14.64 1.29 9.51
CA LEU A 139 14.96 2.38 10.44
C LEU A 139 14.83 1.92 11.90
N ILE A 140 13.90 1.01 12.18
CA ILE A 140 13.74 0.36 13.49
C ILE A 140 14.93 -0.55 13.77
N VAL A 141 15.33 -1.37 12.81
CA VAL A 141 16.49 -2.26 12.91
C VAL A 141 17.78 -1.45 13.13
N PHE A 142 17.96 -0.37 12.37
CA PHE A 142 19.09 0.54 12.53
C PHE A 142 19.16 1.15 13.95
N GLY A 143 18.02 1.63 14.48
CA GLY A 143 17.94 2.19 15.81
C GLY A 143 18.35 1.20 16.91
N VAL A 144 17.91 -0.05 16.81
CA VAL A 144 18.27 -1.11 17.77
C VAL A 144 19.76 -1.43 17.71
N VAL A 145 20.33 -1.58 16.51
CA VAL A 145 21.75 -1.88 16.33
C VAL A 145 22.63 -0.75 16.87
N MET A 146 22.34 0.50 16.52
CA MET A 146 23.08 1.66 17.02
C MET A 146 22.94 1.84 18.53
N GLY A 147 21.74 1.55 19.08
CA GLY A 147 21.50 1.54 20.53
C GLY A 147 22.35 0.50 21.27
N ALA A 148 22.42 -0.73 20.75
CA ALA A 148 23.23 -1.79 21.35
C ALA A 148 24.74 -1.49 21.27
N VAL A 149 25.21 -0.98 20.13
CA VAL A 149 26.62 -0.61 19.92
C VAL A 149 27.02 0.54 20.86
N SER A 150 26.22 1.59 20.93
CA SER A 150 26.50 2.74 21.81
C SER A 150 26.48 2.34 23.29
N ALA A 151 25.52 1.53 23.74
CA ALA A 151 25.50 1.00 25.10
C ALA A 151 26.74 0.14 25.40
N GLY A 152 27.17 -0.70 24.46
CA GLY A 152 28.40 -1.49 24.57
C GLY A 152 29.64 -0.62 24.75
N ILE A 153 29.78 0.45 23.96
CA ILE A 153 30.90 1.40 24.06
C ILE A 153 30.89 2.12 25.42
N ILE A 154 29.72 2.60 25.87
CA ILE A 154 29.59 3.29 27.15
C ILE A 154 29.98 2.36 28.31
N ILE A 155 29.49 1.13 28.32
CA ILE A 155 29.84 0.13 29.34
C ILE A 155 31.34 -0.14 29.31
N MET A 156 31.94 -0.32 28.13
CA MET A 156 33.37 -0.61 28.01
C MET A 156 34.24 0.56 28.54
N LEU A 157 33.86 1.80 28.27
CA LEU A 157 34.56 2.98 28.78
C LEU A 157 34.42 3.12 30.30
N VAL A 158 33.21 2.94 30.84
CA VAL A 158 32.97 3.02 32.29
C VAL A 158 33.73 1.90 33.02
N SER A 159 33.68 0.66 32.52
CA SER A 159 34.44 -0.45 33.09
C SER A 159 35.96 -0.19 33.06
N SER A 160 36.49 0.38 31.97
CA SER A 160 37.92 0.72 31.86
C SER A 160 38.34 1.79 32.86
N VAL A 161 37.51 2.82 33.09
CA VAL A 161 37.79 3.88 34.07
C VAL A 161 37.65 3.38 35.52
N VAL A 162 36.66 2.52 35.80
CA VAL A 162 36.45 1.94 37.14
C VAL A 162 37.56 0.95 37.50
N GLN A 163 38.04 0.13 36.56
CA GLN A 163 39.21 -0.74 36.79
C GLN A 163 40.48 0.08 37.04
N LYS A 164 40.67 1.20 36.33
CA LYS A 164 41.81 2.11 36.56
C LYS A 164 41.74 2.81 37.92
N LYS A 165 40.55 3.08 38.45
CA LYS A 165 40.35 3.67 39.79
C LYS A 165 40.42 2.67 40.96
N ARG A 166 40.29 1.35 40.70
CA ARG A 166 40.41 0.29 41.72
C ARG A 166 41.84 -0.21 41.98
N LYS A 167 42.87 0.46 41.45
CA LYS A 167 44.23 0.33 41.97
C LYS A 167 44.63 1.59 42.77
N PRO A 168 44.41 1.58 44.09
CA PRO A 168 45.35 2.18 45.02
C PRO A 168 45.95 1.08 45.93
N GLN A 169 47.27 0.97 45.88
CA GLN A 169 48.20 0.59 46.96
C GLN A 169 47.70 -0.41 48.02
N ASP A 170 48.16 -1.66 47.92
CA ASP A 170 48.56 -2.46 49.09
C ASP A 170 50.01 -2.89 48.82
N GLU A 171 50.93 -2.28 49.57
CA GLU A 171 52.31 -2.73 49.78
C GLU A 171 52.31 -3.72 50.96
N ASP A 172 52.97 -4.86 50.73
CA ASP A 172 53.77 -5.69 51.65
C ASP A 172 53.23 -6.11 53.04
N ASP A 173 53.10 -7.44 53.20
CA ASP A 173 53.70 -8.27 54.27
C ASP A 173 53.29 -9.74 53.97
N ASP A 174 54.14 -10.54 53.32
CA ASP A 174 55.28 -11.30 53.88
C ASP A 174 54.87 -12.73 54.28
N GLU A 175 55.27 -13.71 53.45
CA GLU A 175 56.26 -14.74 53.83
C GLU A 175 56.29 -15.92 52.84
N GLU A 176 57.49 -16.49 52.72
CA GLU A 176 57.85 -17.75 52.07
C GLU A 176 58.20 -17.73 50.57
N THR A 177 59.36 -17.14 50.24
CA THR A 177 60.49 -17.93 49.69
C THR A 177 61.80 -17.15 49.77
N ARG A 178 62.32 -17.18 51.00
CA ARG A 178 63.68 -16.94 51.47
C ARG A 178 64.81 -17.25 50.45
N VAL A 179 65.80 -16.34 50.45
CA VAL A 179 67.27 -16.52 50.34
C VAL A 179 67.96 -15.88 49.10
N LYS A 180 68.30 -14.59 49.30
CA LYS A 180 69.66 -14.00 49.34
C LYS A 180 70.55 -13.95 48.05
N THR A 181 70.85 -12.69 47.68
CA THR A 181 72.20 -12.12 47.51
C THR A 181 72.68 -11.82 46.07
N VAL A 182 72.60 -10.53 45.72
CA VAL A 182 73.65 -9.67 45.08
C VAL A 182 73.88 -9.77 43.56
N GLU A 183 73.40 -8.72 42.89
CA GLU A 183 74.16 -7.81 41.99
C GLU A 183 74.44 -8.21 40.52
N ASN A 184 73.96 -7.30 39.65
CA ASN A 184 74.40 -6.88 38.31
C ASN A 184 74.29 -7.82 37.09
N GLY A 185 73.54 -7.29 36.11
CA GLY A 185 74.03 -7.22 34.73
C GLY A 185 73.27 -8.05 33.71
N ASP A 186 72.38 -7.38 32.96
CA ASP A 186 72.47 -7.23 31.49
C ASP A 186 71.11 -7.37 30.79
N ALA A 187 70.92 -6.48 29.82
CA ALA A 187 69.65 -6.04 29.30
C ALA A 187 69.07 -6.98 28.23
N HIS A 188 67.73 -6.94 28.18
CA HIS A 188 66.87 -7.59 27.22
C HIS A 188 67.21 -7.23 25.77
N ASP A 189 67.39 -8.23 24.91
CA ASP A 189 67.32 -8.09 23.45
C ASP A 189 65.84 -8.07 23.03
N GLY A 190 65.36 -6.87 22.68
CA GLY A 190 64.03 -6.64 22.13
C GLY A 190 64.17 -5.85 20.83
N ILE A 191 63.76 -6.47 19.72
CA ILE A 191 63.85 -5.92 18.37
C ILE A 191 62.99 -4.64 18.27
N HIS A 192 63.61 -3.51 17.94
CA HIS A 192 62.93 -2.24 17.67
C HIS A 192 62.64 -2.05 16.17
N ASN A 193 61.42 -1.62 15.83
CA ASN A 193 60.97 -1.35 14.47
C ASN A 193 61.32 0.10 14.06
N MET A 194 62.17 0.26 13.04
CA MET A 194 62.69 1.53 12.50
C MET A 194 61.71 2.13 11.48
N SER A 195 60.50 2.51 11.90
CA SER A 195 59.52 3.10 10.97
C SER A 195 59.13 4.55 11.29
N PHE A 196 59.62 5.14 12.38
CA PHE A 196 59.11 6.44 12.85
C PHE A 196 60.17 7.35 13.49
N SER A 197 61.38 7.38 12.95
CA SER A 197 62.42 8.30 13.45
C SER A 197 63.23 8.88 12.31
N GLU A 198 62.66 9.85 11.60
CA GLU A 198 63.38 10.91 10.89
C GLU A 198 62.36 11.89 10.33
N ASP A 199 62.03 12.95 11.07
CA ASP A 199 61.53 14.19 10.45
C ASP A 199 61.56 15.41 11.37
N GLU A 200 62.61 15.61 12.18
CA GLU A 200 62.87 16.94 12.75
C GLU A 200 64.38 17.20 12.85
N ARG A 201 65.01 17.52 11.70
CA ARG A 201 66.35 18.12 11.68
C ARG A 201 66.41 19.28 10.69
N PHE A 202 66.41 20.48 11.27
CA PHE A 202 67.03 21.71 10.76
C PHE A 202 66.29 22.51 9.68
N THR A 203 65.23 23.21 10.10
CA THR A 203 65.02 24.62 9.71
C THR A 203 65.60 25.54 10.78
N LYS A 204 66.81 26.04 10.56
CA LYS A 204 67.23 27.35 11.08
C LYS A 204 68.32 27.95 10.19
N MET A 205 68.01 29.14 9.67
CA MET A 205 68.85 30.03 8.85
C MET A 205 70.22 30.30 9.47
#